data_AF-I4D0W4-F1
#
_entry.id   AF-I4D0W4-F1
#
_cell.length_a   1.000
_cell.length_b   1.000
_cell.length_c   1.000
_cell.angle_alpha   90.00
_cell.angle_beta   90.00
_cell.angle_gamma   90.00
#
_symmetry.space_group_name_H-M   'P 1'
#
loop_
_entity.id
_entity.type
_entity.pdbx_description
1 polymer ?
#
loop_
_entity_poly.entity_id
_entity_poly.type
_entity_poly.pdbx_seq_one_letter_code
_entity_poly.pdbx_strand_id
1 'polypeptide(L)'
;MELIQVNLEKCIHCGLCAEVCPSGCIIMENQEPQATERNCIACGHCVAVCPVAAMDNVKAPLAKQLPLEKVPVLDADTAARFLRSRRSIRRYKQNPVTREKIMQLLDIARLAPTGGNTQGVEYLVIDNPETLRQITAATVDWMEEQVNSGSAWAQYYAGVVDTYRKTGQDVILRNAPCLIVAITSKNFQPRGRDNTHFSLAYAELYAPAIELGTCWAGFFEGCASAKYKPLLDILKLPENRVVTGGLLVGFPKYTYKRLVDRNPLQVSWRD
;
A
#
# COMPACT_ATOMS: atom_id res chain seq x y z
N MET A 1 15.99 -22.72 15.32
CA MET A 1 16.48 -22.71 13.93
C MET A 1 17.14 -21.38 13.67
N GLU A 2 18.32 -21.39 13.06
CA GLU A 2 19.01 -20.16 12.64
C GLU A 2 18.18 -19.42 11.58
N LEU A 3 18.25 -18.08 11.63
CA LEU A 3 17.47 -17.21 10.75
C LEU A 3 17.92 -17.31 9.29
N ILE A 4 19.23 -17.43 9.06
CA ILE A 4 19.85 -17.61 7.74
C ILE A 4 20.46 -19.01 7.74
N GLN A 5 20.24 -19.75 6.66
CA GLN A 5 20.71 -21.13 6.52
C GLN A 5 21.48 -21.26 5.20
N VAL A 6 22.56 -22.03 5.23
CA VAL A 6 23.39 -22.31 4.05
C VAL A 6 23.49 -23.83 3.87
N ASN A 7 23.14 -24.31 2.68
CA ASN A 7 23.45 -25.66 2.25
C ASN A 7 24.84 -25.65 1.60
N LEU A 8 25.86 -26.07 2.35
CA LEU A 8 27.24 -26.11 1.89
C LEU A 8 27.48 -27.13 0.77
N GLU A 9 26.69 -28.21 0.69
CA GLU A 9 26.80 -29.18 -0.41
C GLU A 9 26.41 -28.59 -1.77
N LYS A 10 25.50 -27.60 -1.78
CA LYS A 10 25.10 -26.88 -2.99
C LYS A 10 25.94 -25.62 -3.25
N CYS A 11 26.60 -25.10 -2.23
CA CYS A 11 27.29 -23.82 -2.30
C CYS A 11 28.47 -23.89 -3.28
N ILE A 12 28.59 -22.87 -4.14
CA ILE A 12 29.70 -22.73 -5.09
C ILE A 12 30.68 -21.62 -4.69
N HIS A 13 30.64 -21.17 -3.43
CA HIS A 13 31.59 -20.22 -2.84
C HIS A 13 31.72 -18.84 -3.56
N CYS A 14 30.71 -18.45 -4.35
CA CYS A 14 30.76 -17.23 -5.16
C CYS A 14 30.67 -15.89 -4.39
N GLY A 15 30.27 -15.91 -3.12
CA GLY A 15 30.21 -14.70 -2.28
C GLY A 15 29.06 -13.72 -2.52
N LEU A 16 28.22 -13.93 -3.55
CA LEU A 16 27.10 -13.01 -3.88
C LEU A 16 26.17 -12.71 -2.69
N CYS A 17 25.88 -13.71 -1.86
CA CYS A 17 25.02 -13.54 -0.68
C CYS A 17 25.60 -12.57 0.36
N ALA A 18 26.93 -12.50 0.50
CA ALA A 18 27.62 -11.54 1.35
C ALA A 18 27.61 -10.14 0.72
N GLU A 19 27.91 -10.05 -0.57
CA GLU A 19 27.98 -8.79 -1.32
C GLU A 19 26.65 -8.04 -1.34
N VAL A 20 25.53 -8.74 -1.60
CA VAL A 20 24.21 -8.10 -1.66
C VAL A 20 23.59 -7.82 -0.29
N CYS A 21 24.20 -8.27 0.81
CA CYS A 21 23.63 -8.16 2.14
C CYS A 21 23.71 -6.71 2.64
N PRO A 22 22.58 -5.96 2.70
CA PRO A 22 22.63 -4.53 3.03
C PRO A 22 23.06 -4.29 4.49
N SER A 23 22.86 -5.27 5.37
CA SER A 23 23.21 -5.22 6.79
C SER A 23 24.59 -5.82 7.08
N GLY A 24 25.27 -6.37 6.07
CA GLY A 24 26.54 -7.09 6.22
C GLY A 24 26.45 -8.30 7.15
N CYS A 25 25.28 -8.94 7.25
CA CYS A 25 25.03 -10.08 8.14
C CYS A 25 25.68 -11.37 7.66
N ILE A 26 26.14 -11.43 6.41
CA ILE A 26 26.82 -12.57 5.83
C ILE A 26 28.22 -12.11 5.44
N ILE A 27 29.23 -12.84 5.90
CA ILE A 27 30.64 -12.63 5.55
C ILE A 27 31.18 -13.86 4.86
N MET A 28 32.30 -13.71 4.16
CA MET A 28 33.04 -14.83 3.60
C MET A 28 34.22 -15.14 4.51
N GLU A 29 34.22 -16.32 5.12
CA GLU A 29 35.31 -16.84 5.96
C GLU A 29 35.76 -18.17 5.40
N ASN A 30 37.07 -18.36 5.17
CA ASN A 30 37.63 -19.54 4.51
C ASN A 30 36.95 -19.89 3.17
N GLN A 31 36.54 -18.87 2.40
CA GLN A 31 35.77 -18.99 1.15
C GLN A 31 34.34 -19.54 1.31
N GLU A 32 33.82 -19.62 2.53
CA GLU A 32 32.45 -20.04 2.81
C GLU A 32 31.60 -18.88 3.36
N PRO A 33 30.31 -18.80 2.98
CA PRO A 33 29.43 -17.80 3.54
C PRO A 33 29.04 -18.17 4.98
N GLN A 34 29.29 -17.26 5.91
CA GLN A 34 28.97 -17.40 7.32
C GLN A 34 27.99 -16.32 7.75
N ALA A 35 26.92 -16.72 8.43
CA ALA A 35 25.99 -15.78 9.05
C ALA A 35 26.61 -15.24 10.36
N THR A 36 26.53 -13.93 10.55
CA THR A 36 27.06 -13.24 11.74
C THR A 36 25.93 -12.87 12.70
N GLU A 37 26.28 -12.45 13.92
CA GLU A 37 25.33 -11.95 14.93
C GLU A 37 24.74 -10.56 14.60
N ARG A 38 25.06 -9.97 13.45
CA ARG A 38 24.52 -8.66 13.06
C ARG A 38 23.01 -8.74 12.82
N ASN A 39 22.33 -7.63 13.04
CA ASN A 39 20.88 -7.52 12.92
C ASN A 39 20.39 -7.68 11.46
N CYS A 40 20.07 -8.92 11.09
CA CYS A 40 19.44 -9.24 9.82
C CYS A 40 18.02 -8.65 9.74
N ILE A 41 17.76 -7.87 8.70
CA ILE A 41 16.43 -7.32 8.42
C ILE A 41 15.49 -8.30 7.69
N ALA A 42 15.94 -9.53 7.43
CA ALA A 42 15.18 -10.58 6.75
C ALA A 42 14.60 -10.18 5.37
N CYS A 43 15.34 -9.39 4.58
CA CYS A 43 14.89 -8.96 3.25
C CYS A 43 14.89 -10.08 2.19
N GLY A 44 15.58 -11.20 2.44
CA GLY A 44 15.65 -12.33 1.52
C GLY A 44 16.59 -12.14 0.31
N HIS A 45 17.32 -11.03 0.20
CA HIS A 45 18.24 -10.79 -0.93
C HIS A 45 19.29 -11.90 -1.10
N CYS A 46 19.85 -12.40 0.00
CA CYS A 46 20.83 -13.48 -0.04
C CYS A 46 20.26 -14.79 -0.61
N VAL A 47 18.97 -15.04 -0.37
CA VAL A 47 18.24 -16.19 -0.91
C VAL A 47 17.96 -15.97 -2.40
N ALA A 48 17.45 -14.79 -2.76
CA ALA A 48 17.04 -14.47 -4.13
C ALA A 48 18.22 -14.39 -5.11
N VAL A 49 19.39 -13.91 -4.66
CA VAL A 49 20.58 -13.80 -5.51
C VAL A 49 21.30 -15.13 -5.71
N CYS A 50 21.05 -16.13 -4.86
CA CYS A 50 21.84 -17.35 -4.86
C CYS A 50 21.56 -18.18 -6.13
N PRO A 51 22.54 -18.33 -7.05
CA PRO A 51 22.31 -18.98 -8.35
C PRO A 51 22.05 -20.48 -8.24
N VAL A 52 22.45 -21.09 -7.12
CA VAL A 52 22.39 -22.54 -6.87
C VAL A 52 21.42 -22.88 -5.74
N ALA A 53 20.59 -21.92 -5.31
CA ALA A 53 19.57 -22.12 -4.28
C ALA A 53 20.11 -22.77 -2.98
N ALA A 54 21.34 -22.38 -2.59
CA ALA A 54 22.02 -22.85 -1.39
C ALA A 54 21.64 -22.05 -0.14
N MET A 55 21.05 -20.86 -0.29
CA MET A 55 20.68 -19.98 0.82
C MET A 55 19.19 -20.15 1.16
N ASP A 56 18.85 -20.08 2.44
CA ASP A 56 17.47 -19.96 2.92
C ASP A 56 17.37 -18.95 4.07
N ASN A 57 16.16 -18.42 4.30
CA ASN A 57 15.86 -17.51 5.41
C ASN A 57 14.48 -17.82 5.97
N VAL A 58 14.38 -18.09 7.28
CA VAL A 58 13.12 -18.49 7.94
C VAL A 58 11.99 -17.48 7.71
N LYS A 59 12.30 -16.18 7.62
CA LYS A 59 11.32 -15.10 7.42
C LYS A 59 11.12 -14.71 5.95
N ALA A 60 12.03 -15.11 5.05
CA ALA A 60 11.94 -14.87 3.61
C ALA A 60 12.36 -16.13 2.82
N PRO A 61 11.62 -17.25 2.98
CA PRO A 61 12.11 -18.55 2.60
C PRO A 61 12.17 -18.74 1.09
N LEU A 62 13.15 -19.51 0.62
CA LEU A 62 13.34 -19.85 -0.80
C LEU A 62 12.04 -20.39 -1.44
N ALA A 63 11.31 -21.24 -0.71
CA ALA A 63 10.07 -21.86 -1.19
C ALA A 63 8.94 -20.87 -1.52
N LYS A 64 9.03 -19.62 -1.05
CA LYS A 64 8.07 -18.54 -1.35
C LYS A 64 8.58 -17.55 -2.39
N GLN A 65 9.81 -17.73 -2.88
CA GLN A 65 10.38 -16.90 -3.93
C GLN A 65 10.04 -17.47 -5.30
N LEU A 66 9.78 -16.58 -6.26
CA LEU A 66 9.47 -16.97 -7.63
C LEU A 66 10.72 -16.80 -8.50
N PRO A 67 11.14 -17.84 -9.24
CA PRO A 67 12.23 -17.72 -10.21
C PRO A 67 11.91 -16.67 -11.28
N LEU A 68 12.90 -15.86 -11.64
CA LEU A 68 12.73 -14.76 -12.59
C LEU A 68 12.42 -15.24 -14.00
N GLU A 69 12.77 -16.48 -14.39
CA GLU A 69 12.40 -17.01 -15.71
C GLU A 69 10.88 -17.09 -15.91
N LYS A 70 10.11 -17.08 -14.81
CA LYS A 70 8.64 -17.08 -14.81
C LYS A 70 8.03 -15.68 -14.81
N VAL A 71 8.85 -14.63 -14.81
CA VAL A 71 8.40 -13.23 -14.73
C VAL A 71 8.78 -12.51 -16.02
N PRO A 72 7.81 -12.12 -16.87
CA PRO A 72 8.12 -11.42 -18.11
C PRO A 72 8.67 -10.03 -17.83
N VAL A 73 9.79 -9.68 -18.45
CA VAL A 73 10.29 -8.30 -18.50
C VAL A 73 9.42 -7.51 -19.48
N LEU A 74 8.72 -6.49 -19.00
CA LEU A 74 7.93 -5.62 -19.86
C LEU A 74 8.86 -4.72 -20.69
N ASP A 75 8.53 -4.54 -21.97
CA ASP A 75 9.17 -3.48 -22.76
C ASP A 75 8.79 -2.10 -22.20
N ALA A 76 9.63 -1.09 -22.51
CA ALA A 76 9.50 0.24 -21.94
C ALA A 76 8.14 0.91 -22.22
N ASP A 77 7.57 0.71 -23.41
CA ASP A 77 6.28 1.30 -23.79
C ASP A 77 5.12 0.59 -23.10
N THR A 78 5.14 -0.74 -23.01
CA THR A 78 4.14 -1.51 -22.26
C THR A 78 4.18 -1.17 -20.77
N ALA A 79 5.36 -1.06 -20.17
CA ALA A 79 5.52 -0.62 -18.79
C ALA A 79 4.97 0.80 -18.57
N ALA A 80 5.31 1.75 -19.45
CA ALA A 80 4.81 3.11 -19.37
C ALA A 80 3.28 3.18 -19.49
N ARG A 81 2.69 2.43 -20.43
CA ARG A 81 1.23 2.37 -20.61
C ARG A 81 0.53 1.74 -19.40
N PHE A 82 1.10 0.67 -18.83
CA PHE A 82 0.59 0.07 -17.59
C PHE A 82 0.55 1.11 -16.45
N LEU A 83 1.67 1.77 -16.17
CA LEU A 83 1.77 2.78 -15.11
C LEU A 83 0.84 3.98 -15.34
N ARG A 84 0.63 4.38 -16.61
CA ARG A 84 -0.28 5.47 -16.98
C ARG A 84 -1.76 5.07 -17.01
N SER A 85 -2.06 3.78 -17.13
CA SER A 85 -3.44 3.27 -17.28
C SER A 85 -4.27 3.41 -16.01
N ARG A 86 -3.63 3.40 -14.84
CA ARG A 86 -4.28 3.52 -13.54
C ARG A 86 -5.02 4.86 -13.41
N ARG A 87 -6.30 4.79 -13.04
CA ARG A 87 -7.17 5.95 -12.81
C ARG A 87 -7.86 5.85 -11.46
N SER A 88 -8.05 7.02 -10.83
CA SER A 88 -8.91 7.13 -9.65
C SER A 88 -10.38 6.93 -10.05
N ILE A 89 -10.92 5.77 -9.75
CA ILE A 89 -12.30 5.39 -10.00
C ILE A 89 -13.20 6.02 -8.94
N ARG A 90 -14.23 6.74 -9.37
CA ARG A 90 -15.07 7.58 -8.48
C ARG A 90 -16.56 7.32 -8.65
N ARG A 91 -16.88 6.25 -9.37
CA ARG A 91 -18.22 5.76 -9.67
C ARG A 91 -18.16 4.24 -9.75
N TYR A 92 -18.89 3.59 -8.85
CA TYR A 92 -18.83 2.15 -8.66
C TYR A 92 -20.19 1.51 -8.99
N LYS A 93 -20.14 0.28 -9.49
CA LYS A 93 -21.30 -0.61 -9.42
C LYS A 93 -21.57 -0.92 -7.94
N GLN A 94 -22.82 -1.20 -7.61
CA GLN A 94 -23.27 -1.40 -6.22
C GLN A 94 -23.22 -2.86 -5.77
N ASN A 95 -22.79 -3.78 -6.65
CA ASN A 95 -22.55 -5.14 -6.24
C ASN A 95 -21.32 -5.20 -5.31
N PRO A 96 -21.36 -6.03 -4.25
CA PRO A 96 -20.28 -6.13 -3.29
C PRO A 96 -19.01 -6.70 -3.93
N VAL A 97 -17.85 -6.33 -3.39
CA VAL A 97 -16.57 -6.95 -3.75
C VAL A 97 -16.39 -8.21 -2.91
N THR A 98 -16.08 -9.33 -3.55
CA THR A 98 -15.83 -10.59 -2.84
C THR A 98 -14.60 -10.49 -1.95
N ARG A 99 -14.61 -11.15 -0.78
CA ARG A 99 -13.44 -11.24 0.11
C ARG A 99 -12.19 -11.76 -0.62
N GLU A 100 -12.36 -12.72 -1.53
CA GLU A 100 -11.26 -13.25 -2.34
C GLU A 100 -10.52 -12.17 -3.13
N LYS A 101 -11.24 -11.35 -3.91
CA LYS A 101 -10.62 -10.23 -4.64
C LYS A 101 -9.98 -9.19 -3.72
N ILE A 102 -10.56 -8.91 -2.54
CA ILE A 102 -9.92 -8.03 -1.55
C ILE A 102 -8.62 -8.64 -1.03
N MET A 103 -8.60 -9.94 -0.74
CA MET A 103 -7.39 -10.65 -0.33
C MET A 103 -6.33 -10.64 -1.44
N GLN A 104 -6.70 -10.91 -2.70
CA GLN A 104 -5.79 -10.82 -3.85
C GLN A 104 -5.18 -9.42 -3.97
N LEU A 105 -5.99 -8.37 -3.79
CA LEU A 105 -5.54 -6.98 -3.85
C LEU A 105 -4.54 -6.65 -2.73
N LEU A 106 -4.88 -7.03 -1.50
CA LEU A 106 -4.04 -6.77 -0.32
C LEU A 106 -2.78 -7.63 -0.28
N ASP A 107 -2.81 -8.83 -0.87
CA ASP A 107 -1.64 -9.69 -1.00
C ASP A 107 -0.58 -9.07 -1.91
N ILE A 108 -0.98 -8.42 -3.00
CA ILE A 108 -0.07 -7.62 -3.82
C ILE A 108 0.38 -6.36 -3.10
N ALA A 109 -0.52 -5.68 -2.39
CA ALA A 109 -0.20 -4.45 -1.65
C ALA A 109 0.91 -4.66 -0.60
N ARG A 110 0.87 -5.76 0.15
CA ARG A 110 1.88 -6.07 1.18
C ARG A 110 3.27 -6.42 0.62
N LEU A 111 3.41 -6.63 -0.69
CA LEU A 111 4.69 -6.90 -1.35
C LEU A 111 5.45 -5.63 -1.74
N ALA A 112 4.85 -4.45 -1.53
CA ALA A 112 5.55 -3.19 -1.77
C ALA A 112 6.83 -3.06 -0.92
N PRO A 113 7.90 -2.47 -1.47
CA PRO A 113 9.16 -2.32 -0.76
C PRO A 113 9.01 -1.36 0.43
N THR A 114 9.77 -1.62 1.49
CA THR A 114 9.83 -0.76 2.68
C THR A 114 11.28 -0.60 3.14
N GLY A 115 11.62 0.59 3.64
CA GLY A 115 12.96 0.86 4.15
C GLY A 115 13.33 -0.10 5.29
N GLY A 116 14.48 -0.77 5.16
CA GLY A 116 14.96 -1.76 6.13
C GLY A 116 14.05 -2.98 6.27
N ASN A 117 13.24 -3.30 5.24
CA ASN A 117 12.23 -4.37 5.28
C ASN A 117 11.33 -4.29 6.53
N THR A 118 11.05 -3.08 6.99
CA THR A 118 10.34 -2.85 8.25
C THR A 118 8.89 -3.31 8.20
N GLN A 119 8.30 -3.37 7.01
CA GLN A 119 6.90 -3.76 6.82
C GLN A 119 6.02 -2.92 7.78
N GLY A 120 4.97 -3.43 8.40
CA GLY A 120 4.24 -2.65 9.43
C GLY A 120 3.08 -1.80 8.90
N VAL A 121 2.45 -2.27 7.82
CA VAL A 121 1.12 -1.82 7.40
C VAL A 121 0.14 -2.95 7.66
N GLU A 122 -0.96 -2.62 8.32
CA GLU A 122 -2.11 -3.49 8.54
C GLU A 122 -3.33 -2.89 7.83
N TYR A 123 -4.34 -3.70 7.54
CA TYR A 123 -5.53 -3.26 6.82
C TYR A 123 -6.81 -3.61 7.60
N LEU A 124 -7.66 -2.61 7.80
CA LEU A 124 -9.04 -2.78 8.22
C LEU A 124 -9.93 -2.65 6.97
N VAL A 125 -10.70 -3.68 6.66
CA VAL A 125 -11.63 -3.69 5.52
C VAL A 125 -13.04 -3.44 6.02
N ILE A 126 -13.70 -2.42 5.46
CA ILE A 126 -15.06 -2.03 5.81
C ILE A 126 -15.93 -2.10 4.55
N ASP A 127 -16.87 -3.05 4.52
CA ASP A 127 -17.82 -3.26 3.42
C ASP A 127 -19.29 -3.23 3.89
N ASN A 128 -19.53 -2.97 5.19
CA ASN A 128 -20.87 -2.77 5.73
C ASN A 128 -21.44 -1.41 5.25
N PRO A 129 -22.57 -1.38 4.52
CA PRO A 129 -23.10 -0.14 3.95
C PRO A 129 -23.50 0.93 5.00
N GLU A 130 -23.96 0.51 6.18
CA GLU A 130 -24.33 1.43 7.25
C GLU A 130 -23.09 2.08 7.87
N THR A 131 -22.04 1.29 8.15
CA THR A 131 -20.76 1.84 8.62
C THR A 131 -20.15 2.81 7.61
N LEU A 132 -20.20 2.52 6.31
CA LEU A 132 -19.72 3.42 5.26
C LEU A 132 -20.50 4.75 5.22
N ARG A 133 -21.82 4.71 5.42
CA ARG A 133 -22.65 5.92 5.56
C ARG A 133 -22.27 6.74 6.79
N GLN A 134 -22.04 6.09 7.93
CA GLN A 134 -21.62 6.76 9.16
C GLN A 134 -20.25 7.44 8.99
N ILE A 135 -19.29 6.77 8.34
CA ILE A 135 -17.98 7.37 8.02
C ILE A 135 -18.13 8.61 7.13
N THR A 136 -19.01 8.53 6.12
CA THR A 136 -19.31 9.66 5.23
C THR A 136 -19.87 10.84 6.02
N ALA A 137 -20.90 10.61 6.84
CA ALA A 137 -21.52 11.63 7.67
C ALA A 137 -20.51 12.28 8.62
N ALA A 138 -19.77 11.48 9.40
CA ALA A 138 -18.77 11.99 10.34
C ALA A 138 -17.66 12.81 9.65
N THR A 139 -17.25 12.41 8.44
CA THR A 139 -16.25 13.17 7.67
C THR A 139 -16.81 14.52 7.21
N VAL A 140 -18.10 14.59 6.84
CA VAL A 140 -18.77 15.84 6.48
C VAL A 140 -18.96 16.74 7.69
N ASP A 141 -19.36 16.19 8.84
CA ASP A 141 -19.51 16.94 10.09
C ASP A 141 -18.17 17.60 10.48
N TRP A 142 -17.07 16.86 10.42
CA TRP A 142 -15.73 17.41 10.62
C TRP A 142 -15.40 18.54 9.64
N MET A 143 -15.68 18.35 8.35
CA MET A 143 -15.44 19.39 7.34
C MET A 143 -16.25 20.65 7.61
N GLU A 144 -17.50 20.52 8.04
CA GLU A 144 -18.36 21.64 8.41
C GLU A 144 -17.79 22.42 9.60
N GLU A 145 -17.27 21.73 10.62
CA GLU A 145 -16.51 22.38 11.70
C GLU A 145 -15.27 23.11 11.20
N GLN A 146 -14.54 22.55 10.22
CA GLN A 146 -13.38 23.21 9.59
C GLN A 146 -13.78 24.44 8.76
N VAL A 147 -14.97 24.45 8.17
CA VAL A 147 -15.54 25.62 7.48
C VAL A 147 -15.87 26.71 8.49
N ASN A 148 -16.60 26.37 9.55
CA ASN A 148 -17.07 27.31 10.56
C ASN A 148 -15.93 27.94 11.37
N SER A 149 -14.83 27.21 11.55
CA SER A 149 -13.62 27.72 12.21
C SER A 149 -12.70 28.55 11.30
N GLY A 150 -13.03 28.70 10.01
CA GLY A 150 -12.23 29.49 9.07
C GLY A 150 -10.87 28.86 8.75
N SER A 151 -10.77 27.53 8.74
CA SER A 151 -9.52 26.84 8.39
C SER A 151 -9.00 27.22 6.99
N ALA A 152 -7.70 27.01 6.73
CA ALA A 152 -7.10 27.24 5.42
C ALA A 152 -7.78 26.46 4.26
N TRP A 153 -8.55 25.42 4.59
CA TRP A 153 -9.28 24.58 3.64
C TRP A 153 -10.78 24.86 3.60
N ALA A 154 -11.28 25.87 4.35
CA ALA A 154 -12.70 26.15 4.49
C ALA A 154 -13.41 26.33 3.13
N GLN A 155 -12.83 27.10 2.20
CA GLN A 155 -13.42 27.30 0.88
C GLN A 155 -13.53 25.98 0.09
N TYR A 156 -12.54 25.11 0.20
CA TYR A 156 -12.54 23.82 -0.48
C TYR A 156 -13.57 22.85 0.12
N TYR A 157 -13.73 22.85 1.45
CA TYR A 157 -14.69 22.01 2.15
C TYR A 157 -16.13 22.49 2.04
N ALA A 158 -16.37 23.80 1.93
CA ALA A 158 -17.73 24.35 1.83
C ALA A 158 -18.55 23.72 0.71
N GLY A 159 -17.97 23.56 -0.49
CA GLY A 159 -18.66 22.92 -1.62
C GLY A 159 -18.97 21.43 -1.41
N VAL A 160 -18.10 20.73 -0.67
CA VAL A 160 -18.27 19.31 -0.31
C VAL A 160 -19.41 19.15 0.69
N VAL A 161 -19.42 19.96 1.76
CA VAL A 161 -20.48 19.99 2.78
C VAL A 161 -21.81 20.33 2.14
N ASP A 162 -21.87 21.41 1.34
CA ASP A 162 -23.09 21.83 0.66
C ASP A 162 -23.67 20.74 -0.23
N THR A 163 -22.83 20.07 -1.03
CA THR A 163 -23.27 18.99 -1.91
C THR A 163 -23.93 17.87 -1.09
N TYR A 164 -23.29 17.44 -0.01
CA TYR A 164 -23.83 16.39 0.85
C TYR A 164 -25.12 16.81 1.55
N ARG A 165 -25.12 17.96 2.23
CA ARG A 165 -26.26 18.43 3.03
C ARG A 165 -27.49 18.75 2.17
N LYS A 166 -27.30 19.28 0.97
CA LYS A 166 -28.41 19.67 0.07
C LYS A 166 -28.95 18.51 -0.78
N THR A 167 -28.10 17.55 -1.15
CA THR A 167 -28.47 16.51 -2.13
C THR A 167 -28.38 15.07 -1.62
N GLY A 168 -27.75 14.85 -0.46
CA GLY A 168 -27.43 13.52 0.04
C GLY A 168 -26.35 12.78 -0.76
N GLN A 169 -25.73 13.42 -1.76
CA GLN A 169 -24.70 12.79 -2.57
C GLN A 169 -23.44 12.54 -1.75
N ASP A 170 -23.06 11.27 -1.62
CA ASP A 170 -21.77 10.88 -1.07
C ASP A 170 -20.63 11.32 -2.02
N VAL A 171 -19.91 12.34 -1.58
CA VAL A 171 -18.70 12.88 -2.22
C VAL A 171 -17.41 12.47 -1.49
N ILE A 172 -17.55 11.86 -0.30
CA ILE A 172 -16.45 11.42 0.56
C ILE A 172 -15.95 10.04 0.10
N LEU A 173 -16.82 9.03 0.17
CA LEU A 173 -16.54 7.65 -0.22
C LEU A 173 -17.10 7.31 -1.61
N ARG A 174 -17.89 8.22 -2.19
CA ARG A 174 -18.37 8.16 -3.59
C ARG A 174 -19.21 6.90 -3.89
N ASN A 175 -19.96 6.43 -2.89
CA ASN A 175 -20.72 5.19 -2.91
C ASN A 175 -19.86 3.98 -3.29
N ALA A 176 -18.60 3.96 -2.88
CA ALA A 176 -17.76 2.77 -2.99
C ALA A 176 -18.33 1.66 -2.09
N PRO A 177 -18.48 0.42 -2.59
CA PRO A 177 -19.00 -0.69 -1.80
C PRO A 177 -18.01 -1.18 -0.72
N CYS A 178 -16.76 -0.73 -0.76
CA CYS A 178 -15.73 -1.11 0.19
C CYS A 178 -14.74 0.04 0.43
N LEU A 179 -14.34 0.21 1.68
CA LEU A 179 -13.24 1.05 2.12
C LEU A 179 -12.17 0.16 2.77
N ILE A 180 -10.96 0.19 2.23
CA ILE A 180 -9.77 -0.38 2.88
C ILE A 180 -9.09 0.76 3.64
N VAL A 181 -8.96 0.60 4.95
CA VAL A 181 -8.27 1.54 5.83
C VAL A 181 -6.90 0.95 6.17
N ALA A 182 -5.84 1.60 5.73
CA ALA A 182 -4.48 1.23 6.13
C ALA A 182 -4.18 1.84 7.50
N ILE A 183 -3.65 1.01 8.39
CA ILE A 183 -3.30 1.38 9.76
C ILE A 183 -1.87 0.93 10.09
N THR A 184 -1.26 1.60 11.06
CA THR A 184 0.05 1.22 11.59
C THR A 184 0.11 1.45 13.10
N SER A 185 1.20 1.03 13.74
CA SER A 185 1.45 1.36 15.15
C SER A 185 1.72 2.84 15.33
N LYS A 186 1.18 3.46 16.39
CA LYS A 186 1.44 4.87 16.71
C LYS A 186 2.95 5.16 16.86
N ASN A 187 3.70 4.21 17.38
CA ASN A 187 5.16 4.32 17.58
C ASN A 187 5.97 4.16 16.28
N PHE A 188 5.29 3.93 15.15
CA PHE A 188 5.89 3.73 13.82
C PHE A 188 5.48 4.82 12.81
N GLN A 189 4.73 5.82 13.25
CA GLN A 189 4.21 6.94 12.44
C GLN A 189 5.26 8.07 12.52
N PRO A 190 6.15 8.26 11.51
CA PRO A 190 5.81 8.54 10.11
C PRO A 190 6.15 7.43 9.11
N ARG A 191 7.08 6.52 9.42
CA ARG A 191 7.55 5.48 8.49
C ARG A 191 6.42 4.57 8.00
N GLY A 192 5.50 4.21 8.89
CA GLY A 192 4.31 3.41 8.53
C GLY A 192 3.40 4.11 7.53
N ARG A 193 3.38 5.45 7.51
CA ARG A 193 2.63 6.22 6.51
C ARG A 193 3.27 6.13 5.14
N ASP A 194 4.59 6.29 5.05
CA ASP A 194 5.29 6.12 3.76
C ASP A 194 5.14 4.70 3.22
N ASN A 195 5.28 3.69 4.10
CA ASN A 195 5.03 2.29 3.75
C ASN A 195 3.59 2.08 3.25
N THR A 196 2.60 2.77 3.84
CA THR A 196 1.20 2.73 3.40
C THR A 196 1.05 3.28 1.99
N HIS A 197 1.70 4.39 1.67
CA HIS A 197 1.64 4.98 0.32
C HIS A 197 2.22 4.03 -0.74
N PHE A 198 3.35 3.37 -0.47
CA PHE A 198 3.92 2.37 -1.38
C PHE A 198 3.01 1.15 -1.55
N SER A 199 2.50 0.61 -0.44
CA SER A 199 1.58 -0.52 -0.44
C SER A 199 0.31 -0.24 -1.24
N LEU A 200 -0.36 0.87 -0.96
CA LEU A 200 -1.61 1.19 -1.64
C LEU A 200 -1.38 1.58 -3.10
N ALA A 201 -0.21 2.09 -3.48
CA ALA A 201 0.14 2.29 -4.88
C ALA A 201 0.22 0.95 -5.65
N TYR A 202 0.77 -0.11 -5.04
CA TYR A 202 0.75 -1.46 -5.61
C TYR A 202 -0.69 -1.95 -5.79
N ALA A 203 -1.54 -1.75 -4.77
CA ALA A 203 -2.97 -2.06 -4.87
C ALA A 203 -3.65 -1.32 -6.02
N GLU A 204 -3.46 0.00 -6.14
CA GLU A 204 -4.08 0.77 -7.21
C GLU A 204 -3.63 0.34 -8.61
N LEU A 205 -2.36 0.00 -8.80
CA LEU A 205 -1.82 -0.48 -10.07
C LEU A 205 -2.34 -1.88 -10.44
N TYR A 206 -2.51 -2.75 -9.44
CA TYR A 206 -2.97 -4.12 -9.65
C TYR A 206 -4.49 -4.23 -9.81
N ALA A 207 -5.28 -3.37 -9.15
CA ALA A 207 -6.74 -3.44 -9.13
C ALA A 207 -7.39 -3.63 -10.52
N PRO A 208 -6.99 -2.92 -11.59
CA PRO A 208 -7.57 -3.12 -12.92
C PRO A 208 -7.36 -4.52 -13.49
N ALA A 209 -6.25 -5.20 -13.15
CA ALA A 209 -5.94 -6.55 -13.61
C ALA A 209 -6.90 -7.60 -13.03
N ILE A 210 -7.56 -7.28 -11.91
CA ILE A 210 -8.60 -8.09 -11.28
C ILE A 210 -9.98 -7.42 -11.37
N GLU A 211 -10.17 -6.55 -12.36
CA GLU A 211 -11.44 -5.86 -12.70
C GLU A 211 -11.94 -4.87 -11.63
N LEU A 212 -11.11 -4.57 -10.64
CA LEU A 212 -11.43 -3.60 -9.60
C LEU A 212 -10.99 -2.19 -10.02
N GLY A 213 -11.71 -1.23 -9.47
CA GLY A 213 -11.38 0.18 -9.50
C GLY A 213 -11.08 0.67 -8.09
N THR A 214 -10.16 1.61 -7.99
CA THR A 214 -9.80 2.21 -6.71
C THR A 214 -9.69 3.72 -6.79
N CYS A 215 -9.82 4.39 -5.65
CA CYS A 215 -9.47 5.80 -5.50
C CYS A 215 -9.02 6.06 -4.08
N TRP A 216 -7.96 6.85 -3.94
CA TRP A 216 -7.54 7.38 -2.65
C TRP A 216 -8.69 8.09 -1.92
N ALA A 217 -8.89 7.78 -0.65
CA ALA A 217 -9.92 8.34 0.21
C ALA A 217 -9.37 9.54 1.02
N GLY A 218 -8.87 10.56 0.32
CA GLY A 218 -8.12 11.67 0.95
C GLY A 218 -8.94 12.50 1.96
N PHE A 219 -10.25 12.65 1.75
CA PHE A 219 -11.13 13.33 2.69
C PHE A 219 -11.27 12.57 4.02
N PHE A 220 -11.48 11.26 3.94
CA PHE A 220 -11.48 10.38 5.10
C PHE A 220 -10.12 10.41 5.82
N GLU A 221 -9.01 10.33 5.07
CA GLU A 221 -7.67 10.40 5.67
C GLU A 221 -7.41 11.73 6.38
N GLY A 222 -7.86 12.84 5.80
CA GLY A 222 -7.77 14.17 6.44
C GLY A 222 -8.51 14.22 7.78
N CYS A 223 -9.74 13.71 7.82
CA CYS A 223 -10.54 13.63 9.03
C CYS A 223 -9.89 12.71 10.10
N ALA A 224 -9.38 11.54 9.68
CA ALA A 224 -8.70 10.61 10.58
C ALA A 224 -7.38 11.19 11.12
N SER A 225 -6.62 11.90 10.28
CA SER A 225 -5.37 12.58 10.67
C SER A 225 -5.61 13.73 11.63
N ALA A 226 -6.75 14.42 11.51
CA ALA A 226 -7.22 15.41 12.47
C ALA A 226 -7.68 14.80 13.82
N LYS A 227 -7.64 13.47 13.95
CA LYS A 227 -8.07 12.71 15.13
C LYS A 227 -9.53 13.00 15.51
N TYR A 228 -10.39 13.23 14.53
CA TYR A 228 -11.79 13.54 14.77
C TYR A 228 -12.49 12.37 15.48
N LYS A 229 -12.90 12.60 16.73
CA LYS A 229 -13.37 11.54 17.62
C LYS A 229 -14.58 10.76 17.07
N PRO A 230 -15.63 11.39 16.51
CA PRO A 230 -16.74 10.65 15.92
C PRO A 230 -16.32 9.64 14.86
N LEU A 231 -15.35 9.99 14.00
CA LEU A 231 -14.81 9.06 13.00
C LEU A 231 -14.05 7.91 13.67
N LEU A 232 -13.17 8.21 14.63
CA LEU A 232 -12.36 7.19 15.31
C LEU A 232 -13.22 6.20 16.11
N ASP A 233 -14.31 6.68 16.72
CA ASP A 233 -15.27 5.84 17.46
C ASP A 233 -16.02 4.87 16.54
N ILE A 234 -16.25 5.25 15.26
CA ILE A 234 -16.81 4.34 14.23
C ILE A 234 -15.77 3.27 13.85
N LEU A 235 -14.50 3.66 13.67
CA LEU A 235 -13.43 2.76 13.25
C LEU A 235 -13.03 1.74 14.33
N LYS A 236 -13.23 2.08 15.61
CA LYS A 236 -12.93 1.22 16.77
C LYS A 236 -11.52 0.59 16.71
N LEU A 237 -10.54 1.39 16.31
CA LEU A 237 -9.16 0.92 16.21
C LEU A 237 -8.58 0.59 17.59
N PRO A 238 -7.71 -0.43 17.71
CA PRO A 238 -6.94 -0.65 18.92
C PRO A 238 -6.16 0.61 19.34
N GLU A 239 -5.96 0.81 20.64
CA GLU A 239 -5.33 2.03 21.16
C GLU A 239 -3.95 2.33 20.57
N ASN A 240 -3.16 1.30 20.25
CA ASN A 240 -1.84 1.45 19.61
C ASN A 240 -1.90 1.37 18.08
N ARG A 241 -3.02 1.76 17.47
CA ARG A 241 -3.17 1.86 16.01
C ARG A 241 -3.59 3.26 15.60
N VAL A 242 -3.19 3.64 14.39
CA VAL A 242 -3.54 4.92 13.77
C VAL A 242 -3.73 4.72 12.27
N VAL A 243 -4.67 5.46 11.69
CA VAL A 243 -4.91 5.49 10.25
C VAL A 243 -3.75 6.19 9.54
N THR A 244 -3.29 5.58 8.45
CA THR A 244 -2.24 6.14 7.58
C THR A 244 -2.66 6.25 6.12
N GLY A 245 -3.82 5.71 5.74
CA GLY A 245 -4.37 5.85 4.41
C GLY A 245 -5.75 5.23 4.29
N GLY A 246 -6.46 5.59 3.22
CA GLY A 246 -7.75 4.99 2.88
C GLY A 246 -7.86 4.78 1.38
N LEU A 247 -8.40 3.64 0.98
CA LEU A 247 -8.60 3.27 -0.40
C LEU A 247 -10.05 2.83 -0.62
N LEU A 248 -10.75 3.59 -1.46
CA LEU A 248 -12.06 3.21 -1.97
C LEU A 248 -11.88 2.07 -2.96
N VAL A 249 -12.69 1.02 -2.87
CA VAL A 249 -12.60 -0.17 -3.73
C VAL A 249 -13.99 -0.59 -4.22
N GLY A 250 -14.09 -0.92 -5.50
CA GLY A 250 -15.31 -1.45 -6.09
C GLY A 250 -15.16 -1.73 -7.58
N PHE A 251 -16.17 -2.36 -8.18
CA PHE A 251 -16.19 -2.53 -9.63
C PHE A 251 -16.48 -1.18 -10.31
N PRO A 252 -15.67 -0.72 -11.28
CA PRO A 252 -15.94 0.52 -11.99
C PRO A 252 -17.31 0.49 -12.68
N LYS A 253 -18.10 1.56 -12.51
CA LYS A 253 -19.36 1.72 -13.26
C LYS A 253 -19.10 2.01 -14.74
N TYR A 254 -17.97 2.63 -15.07
CA TYR A 254 -17.61 3.07 -16.41
C TYR A 254 -16.19 2.63 -16.78
N THR A 255 -15.95 2.41 -18.07
CA THR A 255 -14.61 2.16 -18.64
C THR A 255 -14.07 3.41 -19.30
N TYR A 256 -12.79 3.73 -19.10
CA TYR A 256 -12.14 4.84 -19.78
C TYR A 256 -11.56 4.39 -21.12
N LYS A 257 -11.70 5.22 -22.16
CA LYS A 257 -11.29 4.89 -23.54
C LYS A 257 -9.92 5.44 -23.93
N ARG A 258 -9.32 6.28 -23.10
CA ARG A 258 -8.05 6.98 -23.37
C ARG A 258 -7.24 7.16 -22.09
N LEU A 259 -5.93 7.20 -22.22
CA LEU A 259 -5.03 7.68 -21.18
C LEU A 259 -5.15 9.21 -21.06
N VAL A 260 -4.93 9.71 -19.85
CA VAL A 260 -4.86 11.16 -19.59
C VAL A 260 -3.41 11.58 -19.45
N ASP A 261 -3.13 12.85 -19.74
CA ASP A 261 -1.80 13.40 -19.57
C ASP A 261 -1.55 13.98 -18.17
N ARG A 262 -0.30 14.33 -17.89
CA ARG A 262 0.14 15.02 -16.67
C ARG A 262 0.85 16.32 -17.04
N ASN A 263 1.04 17.18 -16.04
CA ASN A 263 1.85 18.39 -16.22
C ASN A 263 3.25 18.02 -16.73
N PRO A 264 3.89 18.90 -17.53
CA PRO A 264 5.25 18.67 -18.02
C PRO A 264 6.23 18.33 -16.89
N LEU A 265 7.20 17.46 -17.21
CA LEU A 265 8.28 17.11 -16.28
C LEU A 265 9.08 18.36 -15.92
N GLN A 266 9.29 18.58 -14.62
CA GLN A 266 10.18 19.62 -14.11
C GLN A 266 11.43 18.93 -13.56
N VAL A 267 12.57 19.14 -14.20
CA VAL A 267 13.86 18.55 -13.82
C VAL A 267 14.97 19.60 -13.93
N SER A 268 15.89 19.59 -12.98
CA SER A 268 17.08 20.44 -12.97
C SER A 268 18.30 19.58 -12.64
N TRP A 269 19.40 19.82 -13.35
CA TRP A 269 20.67 19.14 -13.15
C TRP A 269 21.60 20.04 -12.34
N ARG A 270 22.40 19.46 -11.45
CA ARG A 270 23.51 20.12 -10.77
C ARG A 270 24.75 19.26 -10.98
N ASP A 271 25.79 19.87 -11.51
CA ASP A 271 27.12 19.28 -11.65
C ASP A 271 27.86 19.28 -10.31
#